data_AF-A0A3M1U2W1-F1
#
_entry.id   AF-A0A3M1U2W1-F1
#
_cell.length_a   1.000
_cell.length_b   1.000
_cell.length_c   1.000
_cell.angle_alpha   90.00
_cell.angle_beta   90.00
_cell.angle_gamma   90.00
#
_symmetry.space_group_name_H-M   'P 1'
#
loop_
_entity.id
_entity.type
_entity.pdbx_description
1 polymer ?
#
loop_
_entity_poly.entity_id
_entity_poly.type
_entity_poly.pdbx_seq_one_letter_code
_entity_poly.pdbx_strand_id
1 'polypeptide(L)'
;MSAMADAQTMNRTALESFPPVERWDEWVENDPKAWPKRKERRLMLIPTTCFNCEAACGLMAFVDKDTLEIVRLDGNPHHAGSRGKNCAKGPATLSQVY
;
A
#
# COMPACT_ATOMS: atom_id res chain seq x y z
N MET A 1 32.33 15.40 -21.50
CA MET A 1 31.92 13.98 -21.39
C MET A 1 31.96 13.62 -19.91
N SER A 2 30.87 13.84 -19.18
CA SER A 2 30.80 13.53 -17.73
C SER A 2 30.09 12.18 -17.56
N ALA A 3 30.74 11.30 -16.82
CA ALA A 3 30.41 9.90 -16.66
C ALA A 3 29.00 9.70 -16.08
N MET A 4 28.27 8.75 -16.67
CA MET A 4 27.10 8.12 -16.08
C MET A 4 27.56 7.36 -14.82
N ALA A 5 27.48 8.02 -13.67
CA ALA A 5 27.72 7.38 -12.38
C ALA A 5 26.55 6.46 -12.04
N ASP A 6 26.90 5.20 -11.76
CA ASP A 6 26.14 4.22 -10.97
C ASP A 6 24.72 3.86 -11.44
N ALA A 7 24.64 3.21 -12.62
CA ALA A 7 23.61 2.20 -12.82
C ALA A 7 23.95 0.97 -11.94
N GLN A 8 23.66 1.09 -10.65
CA GLN A 8 23.84 0.04 -9.65
C GLN A 8 23.25 -1.27 -10.20
N THR A 9 24.01 -2.36 -10.14
CA THR A 9 23.61 -3.69 -10.61
C THR A 9 22.23 -4.04 -10.03
N MET A 10 21.22 -4.12 -10.90
CA MET A 10 19.87 -4.50 -10.51
C MET A 10 19.87 -5.96 -10.03
N ASN A 11 19.98 -6.16 -8.71
CA ASN A 11 19.90 -7.48 -8.11
C ASN A 11 18.46 -8.00 -8.18
N ARG A 12 18.30 -9.26 -8.62
CA ARG A 12 17.02 -9.98 -8.52
C ARG A 12 16.81 -10.45 -7.09
N THR A 13 15.83 -9.87 -6.42
CA THR A 13 15.32 -10.34 -5.12
C THR A 13 14.06 -11.19 -5.36
N ALA A 14 13.70 -12.06 -4.41
CA ALA A 14 12.37 -12.67 -4.40
C ALA A 14 11.29 -11.57 -4.30
N LEU A 15 10.14 -11.78 -4.94
CA LEU A 15 9.01 -10.88 -4.78
C LEU A 15 8.60 -10.86 -3.30
N GLU A 16 8.60 -9.67 -2.71
CA GLU A 16 8.16 -9.50 -1.33
C GLU A 16 6.69 -9.86 -1.23
N SER A 17 6.37 -10.68 -0.22
CA SER A 17 4.98 -10.99 0.10
C SER A 17 4.32 -9.75 0.68
N PHE A 18 2.99 -9.69 0.53
CA PHE A 18 2.19 -8.70 1.25
C PHE A 18 2.51 -8.74 2.75
N PRO A 19 2.46 -7.60 3.48
CA PRO A 19 2.72 -7.55 4.90
C PRO A 19 2.06 -8.72 5.67
N PRO A 20 2.81 -9.47 6.50
CA PRO A 20 2.22 -10.55 7.28
C PRO A 20 1.23 -9.96 8.30
N VAL A 21 0.14 -10.69 8.56
CA VAL A 21 -1.00 -10.22 9.37
C VAL A 21 -0.57 -9.77 10.76
N GLU A 22 0.42 -10.44 11.34
CA GLU A 22 0.96 -10.16 12.67
C GLU A 22 1.63 -8.78 12.77
N ARG A 23 1.94 -8.16 11.63
CA ARG A 23 2.55 -6.83 11.55
C ARG A 23 1.57 -5.72 11.15
N TRP A 24 0.29 -6.02 10.94
CA TRP A 24 -0.66 -5.03 10.43
C TRP A 24 -0.92 -3.87 11.40
N ASP A 25 -0.86 -4.11 12.70
CA ASP A 25 -1.00 -3.03 13.70
C ASP A 25 0.21 -2.08 13.73
N GLU A 26 1.36 -2.51 13.20
CA GLU A 26 2.61 -1.75 13.20
C GLU A 26 3.46 -2.08 11.98
N TRP A 27 3.04 -1.55 10.84
CA TRP A 27 3.78 -1.62 9.59
C TRP A 27 4.66 -0.37 9.40
N VAL A 28 5.89 -0.57 8.93
CA VAL A 28 6.81 0.54 8.64
C VAL A 28 7.26 0.44 7.19
N GLU A 29 7.14 1.56 6.47
CA GLU A 29 7.61 1.70 5.10
C GLU A 29 8.13 3.11 4.83
N ASN A 30 8.87 3.28 3.72
CA ASN A 30 9.35 4.60 3.31
C ASN A 30 8.24 5.40 2.63
N ASP A 31 8.15 6.68 2.96
CA ASP A 31 7.26 7.64 2.31
C ASP A 31 7.67 7.85 0.84
N PRO A 32 6.87 7.41 -0.14
CA PRO A 32 7.20 7.61 -1.55
C PRO A 32 7.23 9.10 -1.93
N LYS A 33 6.51 9.97 -1.20
CA LYS A 33 6.51 11.42 -1.45
C LYS A 33 7.78 12.12 -0.96
N ALA A 34 8.57 11.47 -0.10
CA ALA A 34 9.80 12.04 0.46
C ALA A 34 11.05 11.75 -0.38
N TRP A 35 10.93 10.97 -1.47
CA TRP A 35 12.04 10.63 -2.35
C TRP A 35 12.80 11.89 -2.83
N PRO A 36 14.15 11.91 -2.81
CA PRO A 36 15.08 10.80 -2.56
C PRO A 36 15.45 10.57 -1.09
N LYS A 37 14.85 11.30 -0.14
CA LYS A 37 15.09 11.11 1.29
C LYS A 37 14.37 9.85 1.76
N ARG A 38 15.08 8.99 2.50
CA ARG A 38 14.47 7.85 3.21
C ARG A 38 13.77 8.39 4.46
N LYS A 39 12.46 8.54 4.38
CA LYS A 39 11.61 8.95 5.51
C LYS A 39 10.65 7.81 5.81
N GLU A 40 10.79 7.18 6.98
CA GLU A 40 9.88 6.12 7.40
C GLU A 40 8.52 6.68 7.84
N ARG A 41 7.46 5.92 7.61
CA ARG A 41 6.11 6.15 8.14
C ARG A 41 5.62 4.89 8.84
N ARG A 42 4.95 5.08 9.98
CA ARG A 42 4.31 4.02 10.76
C ARG A 42 2.84 3.95 10.37
N LEU A 43 2.40 2.80 9.89
CA LEU A 43 1.08 2.57 9.33
C LEU A 43 0.38 1.44 10.08
N MET A 44 -0.95 1.53 10.17
CA MET A 44 -1.85 0.43 10.46
C MET A 44 -2.49 -0.05 9.16
N LEU A 45 -2.53 -1.36 8.95
CA LEU A 45 -3.18 -2.00 7.81
C LEU A 45 -4.53 -2.55 8.25
N ILE A 46 -5.61 -1.91 7.82
CA ILE A 46 -6.97 -2.23 8.25
C ILE A 46 -7.75 -2.83 7.07
N PRO A 47 -8.14 -4.13 7.13
CA PRO A 47 -9.01 -4.74 6.13
C PRO A 47 -10.36 -4.03 6.07
N THR A 48 -10.85 -3.78 4.86
CA THR A 48 -12.18 -3.21 4.62
C THR A 48 -12.77 -3.72 3.31
N THR A 49 -13.98 -3.28 2.96
CA THR A 49 -14.72 -3.72 1.78
C THR A 49 -15.04 -2.52 0.89
N CYS A 50 -14.77 -2.66 -0.42
CA CYS A 50 -15.14 -1.67 -1.42
C CYS A 50 -16.66 -1.56 -1.55
N PHE A 51 -17.19 -0.34 -1.48
CA PHE A 51 -18.63 -0.07 -1.61
C PHE A 51 -19.06 0.45 -2.99
N ASN A 52 -18.11 0.64 -3.92
CA ASN A 52 -18.37 1.26 -5.22
C ASN A 52 -19.21 0.41 -6.19
N CYS A 53 -19.32 -0.89 -5.95
CA CYS A 53 -20.22 -1.80 -6.66
C CYS A 53 -20.51 -3.04 -5.80
N GLU A 54 -21.45 -3.85 -6.27
CA GLU A 54 -21.93 -5.09 -5.67
C GLU A 54 -20.91 -6.23 -5.63
N ALA A 55 -19.77 -6.10 -6.31
CA ALA A 55 -18.70 -7.10 -6.28
C ALA A 55 -18.04 -7.22 -4.90
N ALA A 56 -18.19 -6.20 -4.04
CA ALA A 56 -17.71 -6.19 -2.65
C ALA A 56 -16.24 -6.64 -2.51
N CYS A 57 -15.37 -6.16 -3.40
CA CYS A 57 -13.95 -6.51 -3.36
C CYS A 57 -13.32 -6.06 -2.03
N GLY A 58 -12.48 -6.91 -1.43
CA GLY A 58 -11.70 -6.54 -0.27
C GLY A 58 -10.66 -5.47 -0.59
N LEU A 59 -10.57 -4.47 0.27
CA LEU A 59 -9.56 -3.41 0.27
C LEU A 59 -8.71 -3.52 1.54
N MET A 60 -7.49 -3.02 1.48
CA MET A 60 -6.62 -2.80 2.62
C MET A 60 -6.40 -1.30 2.76
N ALA A 61 -6.83 -0.73 3.87
CA ALA A 61 -6.56 0.66 4.20
C ALA A 61 -5.22 0.79 4.92
N PHE A 62 -4.33 1.60 4.36
CA PHE A 62 -3.10 2.01 5.04
C PHE A 62 -3.39 3.31 5.77
N VAL A 63 -3.34 3.27 7.10
CA VAL A 63 -3.69 4.38 7.98
C VAL A 63 -2.44 4.85 8.70
N ASP A 64 -2.13 6.14 8.65
CA ASP A 64 -1.00 6.72 9.37
C ASP A 64 -1.26 6.64 10.89
N LYS A 65 -0.32 6.08 11.67
CA LYS A 65 -0.51 5.89 13.12
C LYS A 65 -0.53 7.20 13.89
N ASP A 66 0.12 8.24 13.37
CA ASP A 66 0.26 9.51 14.07
C ASP A 66 -0.92 10.44 13.74
N THR A 67 -1.39 10.45 12.49
CA THR A 67 -2.51 11.33 12.06
C THR A 67 -3.88 10.63 12.01
N LEU A 68 -3.90 9.30 12.02
CA LEU A 68 -5.09 8.46 11.79
C LEU A 68 -5.77 8.68 10.42
N GLU A 69 -5.08 9.31 9.48
CA GLU A 69 -5.57 9.49 8.12
C GLU A 69 -5.33 8.26 7.25
N ILE A 70 -6.26 7.98 6.34
CA ILE A 70 -6.06 6.96 5.31
C ILE A 70 -5.12 7.53 4.26
N VAL A 71 -3.93 6.96 4.12
CA VAL A 71 -2.92 7.45 3.16
C VAL A 71 -3.02 6.76 1.80
N ARG A 72 -3.52 5.52 1.77
CA ARG A 72 -3.88 4.80 0.54
C ARG A 72 -4.83 3.64 0.81
N LEU A 73 -5.47 3.17 -0.26
CA LEU A 73 -6.27 1.96 -0.29
C LEU A 73 -5.71 1.02 -1.38
N ASP A 74 -5.29 -0.17 -0.99
CA ASP A 74 -4.87 -1.24 -1.91
C ASP A 74 -5.87 -2.40 -1.88
N GLY A 75 -5.65 -3.42 -2.71
CA GLY A 75 -6.42 -4.66 -2.63
C GLY A 75 -6.01 -5.53 -1.46
N ASN A 76 -6.97 -6.12 -0.74
CA ASN A 76 -6.68 -7.08 0.33
C ASN A 76 -6.46 -8.50 -0.26
N PRO A 77 -5.22 -9.05 -0.24
CA PRO A 77 -4.94 -10.38 -0.77
C PRO A 77 -5.63 -11.50 -0.01
N HIS A 78 -5.98 -11.28 1.27
CA HIS A 78 -6.65 -12.28 2.11
C HIS A 78 -8.18 -12.30 1.94
N HIS A 79 -8.75 -11.39 1.15
CA HIS A 79 -10.19 -11.42 0.86
C HIS A 79 -10.53 -12.56 -0.10
N ALA A 80 -11.44 -13.46 0.30
CA ALA A 80 -11.71 -14.72 -0.41
C ALA A 80 -12.17 -14.53 -1.86
N GLY A 81 -13.03 -13.54 -2.12
CA GLY A 81 -13.56 -13.29 -3.48
C GLY A 81 -12.53 -12.62 -4.39
N SER A 82 -12.08 -11.42 -4.02
CA SER A 82 -11.21 -10.58 -4.84
C SER A 82 -9.73 -10.98 -4.83
N ARG A 83 -9.22 -11.56 -3.73
CA ARG A 83 -7.81 -11.99 -3.57
C ARG A 83 -6.81 -10.90 -3.98
N GLY A 84 -7.04 -9.69 -3.51
CA GLY A 84 -6.21 -8.51 -3.78
C GLY A 84 -6.44 -7.84 -5.13
N LYS A 85 -7.36 -8.35 -5.97
CA LYS A 85 -7.71 -7.73 -7.25
C LYS A 85 -8.78 -6.66 -7.06
N ASN A 86 -8.52 -5.45 -7.57
CA ASN A 86 -9.47 -4.35 -7.54
C ASN A 86 -9.46 -3.64 -8.91
N CYS A 87 -10.63 -3.15 -9.33
CA CYS A 87 -10.70 -2.22 -10.46
C CYS A 87 -10.24 -0.82 -10.01
N ALA A 88 -10.12 0.12 -10.96
CA ALA A 88 -9.67 1.49 -10.67
C ALA A 88 -10.49 2.20 -9.57
N LYS A 89 -11.78 1.84 -9.42
CA LYS A 89 -12.66 2.42 -8.39
C LYS A 89 -12.22 2.04 -6.96
N GLY A 90 -11.60 0.87 -6.77
CA GLY A 90 -11.19 0.39 -5.45
C GLY A 90 -10.22 1.37 -4.77
N PRO A 91 -9.01 1.58 -5.33
CA PRO A 91 -8.05 2.55 -4.80
C PRO A 91 -8.58 3.99 -4.81
N ALA A 92 -9.38 4.36 -5.82
CA ALA A 92 -9.97 5.69 -5.94
C ALA A 92 -11.02 6.01 -4.86
N THR A 93 -11.46 5.02 -4.06
CA THR A 93 -12.33 5.24 -2.89
C THR A 93 -11.74 6.27 -1.92
N LEU A 94 -10.41 6.43 -1.89
CA LEU A 94 -9.75 7.44 -1.07
C LEU A 94 -10.27 8.86 -1.34
N SER A 95 -10.53 9.20 -2.60
CA SER A 95 -11.08 10.51 -3.01
C SER A 95 -12.58 10.69 -2.74
N GLN A 96 -13.24 9.67 -2.20
CA GLN A 96 -14.63 9.74 -1.75
C GLN A 96 -14.73 9.84 -0.22
N VAL A 97 -13.62 9.60 0.49
CA VAL A 97 -13.50 9.77 1.94
C VAL A 97 -13.20 11.24 2.30
N TYR A 98 -12.46 11.94 1.42
CA TYR A 98 -12.04 13.34 1.56
C TYR A 98 -12.50 14.15 0.34
#